data_AF-G5E2J0-F1
#
_entry.id   AF-G5E2J0-F1
#
_cell.length_a   1.000
_cell.length_b   1.000
_cell.length_c   1.000
_cell.angle_alpha   90.00
_cell.angle_beta   90.00
_cell.angle_gamma   90.00
#
_symmetry.space_group_name_H-M   'P 1'
#
loop_
_entity.id
_entity.type
_entity.pdbx_description
1 polymer ?
#
loop_
_entity_poly.entity_id
_entity_poly.type
_entity_poly.pdbx_seq_one_letter_code
_entity_poly.pdbx_strand_id
1 'polypeptide(L)'
;SAEHQEVILKCLKSRKSEIADALVEKVFAMSSAYLQDFDWQLKFALSSDKLSALQMPLVNLDLDIRNNNTVKSVSIEMNKEELQNLINSLEAANKVVLQL
;
A
#
# COMPACT_ATOMS: atom_id res chain seq x y z
N SER A 1 -26.68 5.00 41.06
CA SER A 1 -26.13 5.50 42.34
C SER A 1 -24.66 5.90 42.14
N ALA A 2 -24.06 6.65 43.07
CA ALA A 2 -22.64 7.03 43.02
C ALA A 2 -21.69 5.83 42.89
N GLU A 3 -22.06 4.71 43.50
CA GLU A 3 -21.34 3.44 43.47
C GLU A 3 -21.18 2.88 42.04
N HIS A 4 -22.23 2.99 41.21
CA HIS A 4 -22.17 2.55 39.82
C HIS A 4 -21.22 3.43 38.98
N GLN A 5 -21.17 4.74 39.27
CA GLN A 5 -20.26 5.66 38.57
C GLN A 5 -18.80 5.36 38.91
N GLU A 6 -18.52 5.01 40.17
CA GLU A 6 -17.17 4.65 40.62
C GLU A 6 -16.67 3.37 39.94
N VAL A 7 -17.52 2.35 39.84
CA VAL A 7 -17.20 1.11 39.13
C VAL A 7 -16.92 1.36 37.65
N ILE A 8 -17.75 2.18 36.99
CA ILE A 8 -17.54 2.55 35.57
C ILE A 8 -16.21 3.28 35.38
N LEU A 9 -15.91 4.26 36.25
CA LEU A 9 -14.65 5.01 36.18
C LEU A 9 -13.43 4.12 36.41
N LYS A 10 -13.53 3.15 37.32
CA LYS A 10 -12.45 2.17 37.57
C LYS A 10 -12.19 1.31 36.33
N CYS A 11 -13.25 0.81 35.69
CA CYS A 11 -13.15 0.03 34.46
C CYS A 11 -12.57 0.84 33.29
N LEU A 12 -12.96 2.11 33.13
CA LEU A 12 -12.41 2.97 32.09
C LEU A 12 -10.93 3.29 32.33
N LYS A 13 -10.55 3.55 33.58
CA LYS A 13 -9.15 3.82 33.95
C LYS A 13 -8.26 2.60 33.72
N SER A 14 -8.71 1.39 34.08
CA SER A 14 -7.92 0.17 33.89
C SER A 14 -7.68 -0.14 32.42
N ARG A 15 -8.60 0.26 31.53
CA ARG A 15 -8.53 0.00 30.08
C ARG A 15 -8.06 1.21 29.26
N LYS A 16 -7.54 2.25 29.90
CA LYS A 16 -7.17 3.51 29.23
C LYS A 16 -6.18 3.30 28.07
N SER A 17 -5.19 2.41 28.24
CA SER A 17 -4.21 2.10 27.17
C SER A 17 -4.89 1.45 25.98
N GLU A 18 -5.67 0.39 26.21
CA GLU A 18 -6.41 -0.31 25.14
C GLU A 18 -7.33 0.63 24.36
N ILE A 19 -8.00 1.55 25.06
CA ILE A 19 -8.87 2.56 24.44
C ILE A 19 -8.05 3.56 23.62
N ALA A 20 -6.90 4.00 24.11
CA ALA A 20 -6.01 4.89 23.39
C ALA A 20 -5.47 4.22 22.11
N ASP A 21 -5.02 2.97 22.21
CA ASP A 21 -4.53 2.18 21.09
C ASP A 21 -5.63 1.96 20.05
N ALA A 22 -6.85 1.59 20.47
CA ALA A 22 -8.00 1.43 19.57
C ALA A 22 -8.43 2.75 18.90
N LEU A 23 -8.32 3.89 19.59
CA LEU A 23 -8.59 5.21 18.99
C LEU A 23 -7.53 5.58 17.96
N VAL A 24 -6.26 5.31 18.27
CA VAL A 24 -5.13 5.53 17.37
C VAL A 24 -5.29 4.65 16.13
N GLU A 25 -5.58 3.36 16.28
CA GLU A 25 -5.91 2.47 15.17
C GLU A 25 -7.12 2.95 14.38
N LYS A 26 -8.18 3.45 15.02
CA LYS A 26 -9.35 3.98 14.31
C LYS A 26 -9.02 5.23 13.50
N VAL A 27 -8.18 6.13 14.02
CA VAL A 27 -7.75 7.35 13.32
C VAL A 27 -6.78 7.00 12.19
N PHE A 28 -5.84 6.08 12.41
CA PHE A 28 -4.98 5.55 11.34
C PHE A 28 -5.78 4.71 10.34
N ALA A 29 -6.88 4.09 10.75
CA ALA A 29 -7.79 3.41 9.84
C ALA A 29 -8.56 4.38 8.92
N MET A 30 -8.56 5.68 9.25
CA MET A 30 -9.01 6.76 8.37
C MET A 30 -7.87 7.31 7.50
N SER A 31 -6.60 6.93 7.76
CA SER A 31 -5.48 7.36 6.95
C SER A 31 -5.47 6.58 5.63
N SER A 32 -5.32 7.32 4.53
CA SER A 32 -5.37 6.81 3.16
C SER A 32 -4.33 5.72 2.93
N ALA A 33 -4.71 4.70 2.14
CA ALA A 33 -3.79 3.66 1.71
C ALA A 33 -2.48 4.24 1.16
N TYR A 34 -1.35 3.66 1.56
CA TYR A 34 -0.02 4.10 1.16
C TYR A 34 0.84 2.93 0.67
N LEU A 35 1.79 3.23 -0.21
CA LEU A 35 2.78 2.24 -0.65
C LEU A 35 3.79 2.01 0.48
N GLN A 36 3.81 0.79 1.01
CA GLN A 36 4.70 0.38 2.10
C GLN A 36 6.04 -0.11 1.56
N ASP A 37 6.00 -0.94 0.52
CA ASP A 37 7.19 -1.55 -0.09
C ASP A 37 6.98 -1.79 -1.58
N PHE A 38 8.08 -1.92 -2.33
CA PHE A 38 8.04 -2.33 -3.71
C PHE A 38 9.28 -3.14 -4.09
N ASP A 39 9.06 -4.16 -4.91
CA ASP A 39 10.11 -5.00 -5.50
C ASP A 39 9.89 -5.12 -7.00
N TRP A 40 10.96 -5.44 -7.73
CA TRP A 40 10.86 -5.64 -9.18
C TRP A 40 11.75 -6.77 -9.66
N GLN A 41 11.33 -7.39 -10.76
CA GLN A 41 12.08 -8.46 -11.41
C GLN A 41 12.04 -8.28 -12.93
N LEU A 42 13.20 -8.38 -13.58
CA LEU A 42 13.28 -8.48 -15.04
C LEU A 42 13.12 -9.95 -15.47
N LYS A 43 12.23 -10.19 -16.41
CA LYS A 43 11.93 -11.50 -17.00
C LYS A 43 12.13 -11.44 -18.50
N PHE A 44 12.59 -12.56 -19.07
CA PHE A 44 12.69 -12.71 -20.51
C PHE A 44 11.57 -13.65 -20.97
N ALA A 45 10.50 -13.08 -21.53
CA ALA A 45 9.37 -13.88 -21.99
C ALA A 45 9.74 -14.57 -23.30
N LEU A 46 9.54 -15.89 -23.36
CA LEU A 46 9.72 -16.69 -24.56
C LEU A 46 8.34 -17.11 -25.07
N SER A 47 7.96 -16.64 -26.26
CA SER A 47 6.73 -17.09 -26.94
C SER A 47 7.04 -18.33 -27.79
N SER A 48 6.25 -19.40 -27.63
CA SER A 48 6.46 -20.69 -28.31
C SER A 48 5.86 -20.78 -29.72
N ASP A 49 5.02 -19.83 -30.13
CA ASP A 49 4.01 -20.15 -31.14
C ASP A 49 4.34 -19.70 -32.57
N LYS A 50 5.38 -18.89 -32.77
CA LYS A 50 5.93 -18.55 -34.10
C LYS A 50 7.44 -18.37 -34.01
N LEU A 51 8.17 -18.86 -35.02
CA LEU A 51 9.64 -18.88 -35.13
C LEU A 51 10.33 -17.52 -34.88
N SER A 52 9.60 -16.43 -34.97
CA SER A 52 9.94 -15.12 -34.41
C SER A 52 9.48 -15.03 -32.95
N ALA A 53 10.15 -15.77 -32.06
CA ALA A 53 9.93 -15.61 -30.61
C ALA A 53 10.20 -14.14 -30.27
N LEU A 54 9.18 -13.38 -29.87
CA LEU A 54 9.39 -12.02 -29.37
C LEU A 54 10.15 -12.15 -28.05
N GLN A 55 11.47 -12.06 -28.14
CA GLN A 55 12.40 -11.93 -27.05
C GLN A 55 12.24 -10.54 -26.42
N MET A 56 11.09 -10.31 -25.79
CA MET A 56 10.83 -9.04 -25.13
C MET A 56 11.22 -9.15 -23.65
N PRO A 57 12.12 -8.29 -23.17
CA PRO A 57 12.31 -8.14 -21.74
C PRO A 57 11.05 -7.50 -21.14
N LEU A 58 10.51 -8.14 -20.12
CA LEU A 58 9.37 -7.67 -19.33
C LEU A 58 9.84 -7.40 -17.90
N VAL A 59 9.22 -6.43 -17.24
CA VAL A 59 9.39 -6.20 -15.81
C VAL A 59 8.13 -6.62 -15.08
N ASN A 60 8.29 -7.32 -13.95
CA ASN A 60 7.24 -7.43 -12.96
C ASN A 60 7.55 -6.45 -11.84
N LEU A 61 6.58 -5.60 -11.53
CA LEU A 61 6.61 -4.68 -10.40
C LEU A 61 5.61 -5.16 -9.38
N ASP A 62 6.09 -5.45 -8.17
CA ASP A 62 5.28 -5.82 -7.02
C ASP A 62 5.20 -4.62 -6.07
N LEU A 63 3.97 -4.28 -5.68
CA LEU A 63 3.65 -3.14 -4.82
C LEU A 63 2.88 -3.63 -3.60
N ASP A 64 3.43 -3.41 -2.41
CA ASP A 64 2.74 -3.69 -1.16
C ASP A 64 2.07 -2.42 -0.64
N ILE A 65 0.76 -2.37 -0.78
CA ILE A 65 -0.05 -1.23 -0.36
C ILE A 65 -0.61 -1.52 1.04
N ARG A 66 -0.19 -0.73 2.03
CA ARG A 66 -0.82 -0.78 3.35
C ARG A 66 -2.08 0.05 3.35
N ASN A 67 -3.18 -0.58 3.75
CA ASN A 67 -4.43 0.09 4.06
C ASN A 67 -4.83 -0.34 5.47
N ASN A 68 -4.73 0.60 6.42
CA ASN A 68 -4.98 0.32 7.83
C ASN A 68 -4.03 -0.79 8.35
N ASN A 69 -4.60 -1.87 8.89
CA ASN A 69 -3.86 -3.02 9.40
C ASN A 69 -3.70 -4.16 8.36
N THR A 70 -4.10 -3.95 7.10
CA THR A 70 -3.95 -4.94 6.03
C THR A 70 -2.94 -4.47 4.98
N VAL A 71 -2.17 -5.43 4.46
CA VAL A 71 -1.27 -5.22 3.33
C VAL A 71 -1.88 -5.93 2.12
N LYS A 72 -2.04 -5.20 1.03
CA LYS A 72 -2.49 -5.71 -0.26
C LYS A 72 -1.34 -5.64 -1.25
N SER A 73 -0.89 -6.78 -1.72
CA SER A 73 0.11 -6.86 -2.79
C SER A 73 -0.56 -6.72 -4.16
N VAL A 74 0.03 -5.92 -5.03
CA VAL A 74 -0.37 -5.72 -6.43
C VAL A 74 0.82 -6.02 -7.31
N SER A 75 0.67 -6.95 -8.26
CA SER A 75 1.72 -7.31 -9.22
C SER A 75 1.32 -6.83 -10.61
N ILE A 76 2.24 -6.17 -11.30
CA ILE A 76 2.03 -5.60 -12.63
C ILE A 76 3.19 -6.04 -13.53
N GLU A 77 2.86 -6.74 -14.61
CA GLU A 77 3.81 -7.07 -15.67
C GLU A 77 3.72 -6.02 -16.78
N MET A 78 4.87 -5.48 -17.19
CA MET A 78 4.96 -4.40 -18.17
C MET A 78 6.12 -4.62 -19.14
N ASN A 79 5.94 -4.19 -20.38
CA ASN A 79 7.05 -3.99 -21.29
C ASN A 79 7.75 -2.63 -21.02
N LYS A 80 8.84 -2.35 -21.74
CA LYS A 80 9.63 -1.12 -21.58
C LYS A 80 8.81 0.17 -21.79
N GLU A 81 7.92 0.18 -22.78
CA GLU A 81 7.11 1.37 -23.10
C GLU A 81 6.08 1.64 -22.01
N GLU A 82 5.40 0.59 -21.53
CA GLU A 82 4.45 0.68 -20.42
C GLU A 82 5.12 1.15 -19.12
N LEU A 83 6.31 0.61 -18.80
CA LEU A 83 7.09 1.05 -17.65
C LEU A 83 7.48 2.54 -17.77
N GLN A 84 7.92 2.97 -18.95
CA GLN A 84 8.27 4.37 -19.17
C GLN A 84 7.07 5.30 -18.99
N ASN A 85 5.89 4.88 -19.47
CA ASN A 85 4.65 5.63 -19.29
C ASN A 85 4.24 5.72 -17.82
N LEU A 86 4.41 4.65 -17.04
CA LEU A 86 4.18 4.65 -15.59
C LEU A 86 5.11 5.63 -14.88
N ILE A 87 6.42 5.58 -15.16
CA ILE A 87 7.41 6.52 -14.59
C ILE A 87 7.04 7.96 -14.91
N ASN A 88 6.75 8.27 -16.18
CA ASN A 88 6.37 9.63 -16.59
C ASN A 88 5.13 10.14 -15.86
N SER A 89 4.14 9.27 -15.64
CA SER A 89 2.91 9.60 -14.91
C SER A 89 3.19 9.90 -13.43
N LEU A 90 4.04 9.09 -12.79
CA LEU A 90 4.45 9.30 -11.40
C LEU A 90 5.29 10.58 -11.24
N GLU A 91 6.21 10.86 -12.17
CA GLU A 91 6.99 12.09 -12.17
C GLU A 91 6.12 13.34 -12.36
N ALA A 92 5.12 13.28 -13.25
CA ALA A 92 4.18 14.37 -13.45
C ALA A 92 3.34 14.64 -12.19
N ALA A 93 2.84 13.60 -11.53
CA ALA A 93 2.13 13.72 -10.27
C ALA A 93 3.04 14.30 -9.16
N ASN A 94 4.28 13.83 -9.06
CA ASN A 94 5.24 14.33 -8.07
C ASN A 94 5.56 15.81 -8.26
N LYS A 95 5.67 16.29 -9.51
CA LYS A 95 5.87 17.72 -9.80
C LYS A 95 4.73 18.57 -9.25
N VAL A 96 3.49 18.12 -9.36
CA VAL A 96 2.33 18.83 -8.81
C VAL A 96 2.41 18.89 -7.29
N VAL A 97 2.75 17.78 -6.62
CA VAL A 97 2.88 17.72 -5.16
C VAL A 97 3.97 18.65 -4.64
N LEU A 98 5.11 18.75 -5.33
CA LEU A 98 6.24 19.62 -4.92
C LEU A 98 5.99 21.11 -5.19
N GLN A 99 4.99 21.45 -6.00
CA GLN A 99 4.59 22.83 -6.29
C GLN A 99 3.48 23.35 -5.38
N LEU A 100 2.93 22.49 -4.51
CA LEU A 100 2.02 22.85 -3.42
C LEU A 100 2.82 23.30 -2.18
#